data_AF-A0A813L6C5-F1
#
_entry.id   AF-A0A813L6C5-F1
#
_cell.length_a   1.000
_cell.length_b   1.000
_cell.length_c   1.000
_cell.angle_alpha   90.00
_cell.angle_beta   90.00
_cell.angle_gamma   90.00
#
_symmetry.space_group_name_H-M   'P 1'
#
loop_
_entity.id
_entity.type
_entity.pdbx_description
1 polymer ?
#
loop_
_entity_poly.entity_id
_entity_poly.type
_entity_poly.pdbx_seq_one_letter_code
_entity_poly.pdbx_strand_id
1 'polypeptide(L)'
;MPHSQAALEAASVEPALKKQKVPASLRRNKVVVRVPGSTANLGPGFDAIGMAVDIWNEISVERSTAFSITTSGEGAERISTEVAPDGASKHMVMRALQRAFEYAGEVPMPPLRVHCRNMVPVCSGFGSSSAAIVGGLIAGLVLSGKELRVRGSNSSANGIDPEELLQLANQIEGHPDNVAPAIYGGIQLSLVFDKVLDPDVQQEVMSRHLPIPSGLRLVAYVPSEAARFGNGSDKTEEMRNLLDPTIPRKDAVFNIQRTALLVDALHRGDLKVLRHATKDRLHQPMRGEKAYPHLNDMMRAALDAGAHGSFLSGAGPTVMCICSGASGDIFAQKSEERQERDVTDAMRKALGALDDKHLQTWGHGDFYIVSPTEKGAHVTFADPAFSDGLATFGSLDGFDSACGVLAEVAGNLALSRQSLNRDIYHFVACGSKTLTLEVAMQIHPTLCYIGDDVAQQKLTLNGIVDQICDVIVSRNHDYGLHAGVIMVSDDFFEQLVEMRELRDHMHRLPAQEAERDTAADEH
;
A
#
# COMPACT_ATOMS: atom_id res chain seq x y z
N MET A 1 11.44 -38.00 -23.11
CA MET A 1 12.87 -38.25 -23.38
C MET A 1 13.65 -37.04 -22.89
N PRO A 2 14.77 -37.22 -22.18
CA PRO A 2 15.05 -36.51 -20.93
C PRO A 2 15.87 -35.22 -21.12
N HIS A 3 15.34 -34.09 -20.66
CA HIS A 3 16.09 -32.86 -20.40
C HIS A 3 15.62 -32.26 -19.06
N SER A 4 15.86 -32.98 -17.96
CA SER A 4 15.47 -32.56 -16.60
C SER A 4 16.65 -32.39 -15.65
N GLN A 5 17.86 -32.09 -16.16
CA GLN A 5 19.04 -31.94 -15.31
C GLN A 5 20.04 -30.85 -15.74
N ALA A 6 19.76 -30.09 -16.82
CA ALA A 6 20.66 -29.05 -17.32
C ALA A 6 20.15 -27.61 -17.13
N ALA A 7 19.01 -27.42 -16.45
CA ALA A 7 18.43 -26.09 -16.18
C ALA A 7 18.73 -25.57 -14.75
N LEU A 8 19.67 -26.18 -14.04
CA LEU A 8 20.04 -25.84 -12.65
C LEU A 8 21.37 -25.08 -12.52
N GLU A 9 22.01 -24.67 -13.62
CA GLU A 9 23.36 -24.06 -13.57
C GLU A 9 23.55 -22.74 -14.33
N ALA A 10 22.49 -22.03 -14.77
CA ALA A 10 22.66 -20.77 -15.49
C ALA A 10 21.65 -19.68 -15.09
N ALA A 11 21.86 -19.08 -13.91
CA ALA A 11 21.46 -17.70 -13.58
C ALA A 11 22.05 -17.29 -12.21
N SER A 12 23.37 -17.35 -12.06
CA SER A 12 24.06 -16.78 -10.90
C SER A 12 24.28 -15.28 -11.11
N VAL A 13 23.22 -14.49 -10.92
CA VAL A 13 23.36 -13.05 -10.63
C VAL A 13 23.36 -12.86 -9.12
N GLU A 14 24.34 -13.47 -8.46
CA GLU A 14 24.69 -13.23 -7.06
C GLU A 14 26.20 -13.23 -6.98
N PRO A 15 26.86 -12.05 -6.91
CA PRO A 15 27.53 -11.70 -5.65
C PRO A 15 27.87 -10.19 -5.50
N ALA A 16 27.20 -9.45 -4.60
CA ALA A 16 27.80 -8.23 -4.03
C ALA A 16 27.17 -7.78 -2.69
N LEU A 17 25.85 -7.91 -2.53
CA LEU A 17 25.12 -7.38 -1.35
C LEU A 17 24.94 -8.39 -0.19
N LYS A 18 25.42 -9.63 -0.33
CA LYS A 18 25.18 -10.75 0.62
C LYS A 18 26.07 -10.81 1.86
N LYS A 19 27.00 -9.87 2.09
CA LYS A 19 28.02 -10.03 3.15
C LYS A 19 28.25 -8.84 4.08
N GLN A 20 27.39 -7.81 4.08
CA GLN A 20 27.46 -6.82 5.16
C GLN A 20 26.56 -7.25 6.31
N LYS A 21 27.20 -7.62 7.43
CA LYS A 21 26.53 -7.94 8.69
C LYS A 21 25.83 -6.67 9.16
N VAL A 22 24.50 -6.70 9.25
CA VAL A 22 23.71 -5.54 9.69
C VAL A 22 24.16 -5.14 11.11
N PRO A 23 24.51 -3.85 11.34
CA PRO A 23 24.84 -3.33 12.67
C PRO A 23 23.79 -3.71 13.72
N ALA A 24 24.23 -4.07 14.92
CA ALA A 24 23.32 -4.44 16.01
C ALA A 24 22.33 -3.32 16.37
N SER A 25 22.72 -2.05 16.16
CA SER A 25 21.87 -0.87 16.37
C SER A 25 20.66 -0.78 15.44
N LEU A 26 20.72 -1.42 14.27
CA LEU A 26 19.62 -1.45 13.30
C LEU A 26 18.67 -2.64 13.54
N ARG A 27 19.01 -3.55 14.45
CA ARG A 27 18.16 -4.69 14.79
C ARG A 27 17.03 -4.26 15.70
N ARG A 28 15.95 -5.04 15.69
CA ARG A 28 14.83 -4.87 16.60
C ARG A 28 14.58 -6.18 17.36
N ASN A 29 14.06 -6.04 18.56
CA ASN A 29 13.63 -7.11 19.45
C ASN A 29 12.19 -7.51 19.18
N LYS A 30 11.32 -6.55 18.85
CA LYS A 30 9.90 -6.78 18.59
C LYS A 30 9.40 -5.93 17.44
N VAL A 31 8.44 -6.46 16.69
CA VAL A 31 7.74 -5.77 15.61
C VAL A 31 6.30 -6.23 15.53
N VAL A 32 5.38 -5.31 15.20
CA VAL A 32 4.00 -5.63 14.81
C VAL A 32 3.77 -5.10 13.41
N VAL A 33 3.38 -5.99 12.50
CA VAL A 33 3.09 -5.66 11.09
C VAL A 33 1.61 -5.84 10.84
N ARG A 34 0.98 -4.86 10.21
CA ARG A 34 -0.41 -4.93 9.77
C ARG A 34 -0.45 -5.06 8.25
N VAL A 35 -1.19 -6.04 7.74
CA VAL A 35 -1.21 -6.40 6.31
C VAL A 35 -2.65 -6.51 5.82
N PRO A 36 -3.03 -5.88 4.70
CA PRO A 36 -4.39 -5.98 4.19
C PRO A 36 -4.61 -7.33 3.49
N GLY A 37 -5.86 -7.77 3.44
CA GLY A 37 -6.30 -8.80 2.52
C GLY A 37 -6.26 -8.25 1.09
N SER A 38 -6.31 -9.16 0.11
CA SER A 38 -6.33 -8.78 -1.30
C SER A 38 -7.28 -9.65 -2.10
N THR A 39 -7.85 -9.09 -3.16
CA THR A 39 -8.54 -9.84 -4.20
C THR A 39 -7.71 -9.79 -5.48
N ALA A 40 -7.69 -10.90 -6.21
CA ALA A 40 -6.93 -11.04 -7.45
C ALA A 40 -7.83 -11.31 -8.65
N ASN A 41 -7.24 -11.28 -9.84
CA ASN A 41 -7.81 -11.49 -11.17
C ASN A 41 -8.82 -10.45 -11.65
N LEU A 42 -9.72 -9.98 -10.77
CA LEU A 42 -10.75 -8.98 -11.07
C LEU A 42 -11.54 -9.28 -12.37
N GLY A 43 -11.79 -10.57 -12.63
CA GLY A 43 -12.33 -11.04 -13.90
C GLY A 43 -11.21 -11.46 -14.87
N PRO A 44 -10.99 -10.72 -15.98
CA PRO A 44 -10.08 -11.14 -17.05
C PRO A 44 -8.59 -10.91 -16.74
N GLY A 45 -8.26 -10.21 -15.65
CA GLY A 45 -6.89 -9.86 -15.24
C GLY A 45 -6.15 -11.02 -14.58
N PHE A 46 -6.32 -12.24 -15.10
CA PHE A 46 -5.76 -13.47 -14.54
C PHE A 46 -4.24 -13.37 -14.34
N ASP A 47 -3.77 -13.61 -13.11
CA ASP A 47 -2.36 -13.47 -12.66
C ASP A 47 -1.72 -12.08 -12.91
N ALA A 48 -2.52 -11.06 -13.25
CA ALA A 48 -2.03 -9.75 -13.69
C ALA A 48 -2.62 -8.57 -12.90
N ILE A 49 -3.78 -8.71 -12.27
CA ILE A 49 -4.43 -7.60 -11.57
C ILE A 49 -4.86 -8.05 -10.18
N GLY A 50 -4.51 -7.26 -9.17
CA GLY A 50 -5.03 -7.43 -7.82
C GLY A 50 -5.32 -6.11 -7.13
N MET A 51 -6.05 -6.19 -6.03
CA MET A 51 -6.53 -5.04 -5.27
C MET A 51 -6.51 -5.34 -3.78
N ALA A 52 -5.94 -4.42 -2.99
CA ALA A 52 -5.95 -4.51 -1.55
C ALA A 52 -7.33 -4.10 -1.01
N VAL A 53 -7.81 -4.81 0.00
CA VAL A 53 -9.11 -4.57 0.64
C VAL A 53 -8.94 -4.33 2.14
N ASP A 54 -9.82 -3.53 2.73
CA ASP A 54 -9.74 -3.00 4.10
C ASP A 54 -10.06 -4.01 5.23
N ILE A 55 -9.69 -5.28 5.05
CA ILE A 55 -9.68 -6.33 6.07
C ILE A 55 -8.24 -6.70 6.39
N TRP A 56 -7.86 -6.75 7.67
CA TRP A 56 -6.45 -6.67 8.04
C TRP A 56 -6.02 -7.79 8.98
N ASN A 57 -4.90 -8.42 8.67
CA ASN A 57 -4.18 -9.26 9.62
C ASN A 57 -3.15 -8.43 10.39
N GLU A 58 -2.84 -8.88 11.61
CA GLU A 58 -1.78 -8.33 12.44
C GLU A 58 -0.84 -9.44 12.87
N ILE A 59 0.46 -9.25 12.67
CA ILE A 59 1.51 -10.23 12.99
C ILE A 59 2.50 -9.57 13.93
N SER A 60 2.52 -10.05 15.18
CA SER A 60 3.50 -9.66 16.19
C SER A 60 4.63 -10.69 16.25
N VAL A 61 5.87 -10.23 16.14
CA VAL A 61 7.06 -11.08 16.21
C VAL A 61 8.04 -10.49 17.21
N GLU A 62 8.53 -11.32 18.11
CA GLU A 62 9.47 -10.95 19.17
C GLU A 62 10.61 -11.96 19.25
N ARG A 63 11.86 -11.50 19.39
CA ARG A 63 13.01 -12.38 19.68
C ARG A 63 12.79 -13.08 21.03
N SER A 64 13.07 -14.37 21.09
CA SER A 64 12.74 -15.24 22.22
C SER A 64 13.91 -16.20 22.52
N THR A 65 13.76 -17.00 23.58
CA THR A 65 14.67 -18.11 23.90
C THR A 65 14.27 -19.41 23.22
N ALA A 66 13.02 -19.52 22.76
CA ALA A 66 12.48 -20.68 22.03
C ALA A 66 11.47 -20.23 20.97
N PHE A 67 11.36 -21.03 19.90
CA PHE A 67 10.37 -20.82 18.85
C PHE A 67 8.96 -21.13 19.35
N SER A 68 8.02 -20.25 19.03
CA SER A 68 6.60 -20.47 19.26
C SER A 68 5.78 -19.64 18.28
N ILE A 69 4.63 -20.18 17.86
CA ILE A 69 3.65 -19.46 17.07
C ILE A 69 2.26 -19.72 17.62
N THR A 70 1.42 -18.70 17.63
CA THR A 70 0.02 -18.78 18.02
C THR A 70 -0.83 -18.01 17.03
N THR A 71 -2.06 -18.46 16.82
CA THR A 71 -3.02 -17.84 15.90
C THR A 71 -4.33 -17.56 16.63
N SER A 72 -4.92 -16.39 16.40
CA SER A 72 -6.26 -16.02 16.88
C SER A 72 -7.12 -15.47 15.74
N GLY A 73 -8.44 -15.54 15.90
CA GLY A 73 -9.40 -15.14 14.88
C GLY A 73 -9.56 -16.22 13.80
N GLU A 74 -9.58 -15.79 12.55
CA GLU A 74 -9.89 -16.66 11.41
C GLU A 74 -8.92 -17.83 11.25
N GLY A 75 -9.47 -19.04 11.10
CA GLY A 75 -8.69 -20.26 10.89
C GLY A 75 -7.80 -20.66 12.07
N ALA A 76 -7.98 -20.08 13.26
CA ALA A 76 -7.13 -20.34 14.43
C ALA A 76 -7.04 -21.82 14.82
N GLU A 77 -8.12 -22.58 14.66
CA GLU A 77 -8.16 -24.02 14.95
C GLU A 77 -7.75 -24.91 13.75
N ARG A 78 -7.53 -24.31 12.59
CA ARG A 78 -7.27 -25.01 11.32
C ARG A 78 -5.84 -24.85 10.83
N ILE A 79 -5.19 -23.74 11.19
CA ILE A 79 -3.82 -23.44 10.80
C ILE A 79 -2.87 -24.10 11.79
N SER A 80 -1.97 -24.96 11.28
CA SER A 80 -0.95 -25.61 12.10
C SER A 80 -0.03 -24.57 12.74
N THR A 81 0.13 -24.66 14.05
CA THR A 81 1.07 -23.86 14.86
C THR A 81 2.30 -24.66 15.28
N GLU A 82 2.60 -25.77 14.58
CA GLU A 82 3.76 -26.60 14.87
C GLU A 82 5.05 -25.91 14.41
N VAL A 83 6.04 -25.85 15.31
CA VAL A 83 7.37 -25.32 15.02
C VAL A 83 8.40 -26.20 15.70
N ALA A 84 9.38 -26.66 14.94
CA ALA A 84 10.49 -27.46 15.44
C ALA A 84 11.50 -26.59 16.24
N PRO A 85 12.37 -27.19 17.08
CA PRO A 85 13.35 -26.44 17.86
C PRO A 85 14.35 -25.61 17.03
N ASP A 86 14.56 -25.96 15.76
CA ASP A 86 15.40 -25.24 14.80
C ASP A 86 14.64 -24.15 14.02
N GLY A 87 13.34 -23.97 14.29
CA GLY A 87 12.48 -23.00 13.63
C GLY A 87 11.74 -23.52 12.41
N ALA A 88 11.97 -24.78 11.98
CA ALA A 88 11.27 -25.36 10.85
C ALA A 88 9.76 -25.47 11.12
N SER A 89 8.94 -25.00 10.18
CA SER A 89 7.48 -24.98 10.30
C SER A 89 6.80 -24.95 8.92
N LYS A 90 5.60 -25.53 8.85
CA LYS A 90 4.71 -25.39 7.69
C LYS A 90 3.92 -24.07 7.71
N HIS A 91 3.91 -23.34 8.83
CA HIS A 91 3.17 -22.09 8.95
C HIS A 91 3.80 -21.02 8.04
N MET A 92 2.98 -20.39 7.18
CA MET A 92 3.47 -19.48 6.13
C MET A 92 4.27 -18.29 6.67
N VAL A 93 3.82 -17.69 7.78
CA VAL A 93 4.58 -16.62 8.47
C VAL A 93 5.98 -17.07 8.90
N MET A 94 6.14 -18.30 9.40
CA MET A 94 7.46 -18.83 9.82
C MET A 94 8.39 -19.04 8.61
N ARG A 95 7.85 -19.56 7.50
CA ARG A 95 8.61 -19.72 6.24
C ARG A 95 9.07 -18.37 5.70
N ALA A 96 8.21 -17.37 5.73
CA ALA A 96 8.53 -16.01 5.31
C ALA A 96 9.56 -15.34 6.23
N LEU A 97 9.45 -15.52 7.55
CA LEU A 97 10.45 -15.07 8.51
C LEU A 97 11.82 -15.70 8.21
N GLN A 98 11.87 -17.02 8.03
CA GLN A 98 13.10 -17.72 7.68
C GLN A 98 13.73 -17.15 6.40
N ARG A 99 12.94 -16.96 5.34
CA ARG A 99 13.43 -16.38 4.08
C ARG A 99 13.99 -14.96 4.26
N ALA A 100 13.35 -14.14 5.10
CA ALA A 100 13.84 -12.79 5.41
C ALA A 100 15.17 -12.80 6.17
N PHE A 101 15.33 -13.68 7.17
CA PHE A 101 16.59 -13.82 7.91
C PHE A 101 17.72 -14.37 7.04
N GLU A 102 17.42 -15.33 6.15
CA GLU A 102 18.35 -15.82 5.13
C GLU A 102 18.80 -14.69 4.19
N TYR A 103 17.85 -13.87 3.71
CA TYR A 103 18.17 -12.72 2.86
C TYR A 103 19.01 -11.65 3.60
N ALA A 104 18.77 -11.47 4.90
CA ALA A 104 19.56 -10.59 5.75
C ALA A 104 20.95 -11.15 6.12
N GLY A 105 21.23 -12.42 5.80
CA GLY A 105 22.49 -13.09 6.15
C GLY A 105 22.62 -13.47 7.63
N GLU A 106 21.52 -13.52 8.38
CA GLU A 106 21.48 -13.98 9.76
C GLU A 106 20.94 -15.42 9.79
N VAL A 107 21.83 -16.37 9.50
CA VAL A 107 21.57 -17.82 9.50
C VAL A 107 22.41 -18.49 10.61
N PRO A 108 21.82 -19.31 11.49
CA PRO A 108 20.40 -19.69 11.53
C PRO A 108 19.49 -18.54 12.00
N MET A 109 18.21 -18.61 11.62
CA MET A 109 17.17 -17.71 12.14
C MET A 109 17.15 -17.79 13.68
N PRO A 110 17.15 -16.65 14.40
CA PRO A 110 17.07 -16.65 15.86
C PRO A 110 15.71 -17.19 16.35
N PRO A 111 15.60 -17.71 17.58
CA PRO A 111 14.30 -18.10 18.13
C PRO A 111 13.33 -16.93 18.24
N LEU A 112 12.08 -17.13 17.80
CA LEU A 112 11.03 -16.10 17.74
C LEU A 112 9.76 -16.57 18.43
N ARG A 113 9.09 -15.65 19.14
CA ARG A 113 7.69 -15.77 19.55
C ARG A 113 6.83 -14.99 18.56
N VAL A 114 5.91 -15.70 17.91
CA VAL A 114 5.01 -15.17 16.88
C VAL A 114 3.56 -15.25 17.37
N HIS A 115 2.82 -14.15 17.19
CA HIS A 115 1.37 -14.14 17.35
C HIS A 115 0.71 -13.55 16.10
N CYS A 116 -0.17 -14.34 15.47
CA CYS A 116 -0.95 -13.96 14.31
C CYS A 116 -2.40 -13.70 14.74
N ARG A 117 -2.89 -12.48 14.54
CA ARG A 117 -4.30 -12.14 14.65
C ARG A 117 -4.89 -12.02 13.25
N ASN A 118 -5.67 -13.03 12.86
CA ASN A 118 -6.21 -13.14 11.51
C ASN A 118 -7.65 -12.60 11.46
N MET A 119 -7.88 -11.63 10.58
CA MET A 119 -9.23 -11.20 10.21
C MET A 119 -9.54 -11.52 8.74
N VAL A 120 -8.52 -11.65 7.89
CA VAL A 120 -8.67 -11.99 6.48
C VAL A 120 -9.12 -13.46 6.35
N PRO A 121 -10.26 -13.74 5.69
CA PRO A 121 -10.77 -15.11 5.51
C PRO A 121 -9.73 -16.03 4.85
N VAL A 122 -9.37 -17.14 5.50
CA VAL A 122 -8.35 -18.08 5.03
C VAL A 122 -8.90 -18.99 3.92
N CYS A 123 -8.11 -19.42 2.93
CA CYS A 123 -8.58 -20.33 1.85
C CYS A 123 -9.86 -19.83 1.13
N SER A 124 -10.03 -18.51 1.02
CA SER A 124 -11.28 -17.88 0.56
C SER A 124 -11.13 -17.17 -0.80
N GLY A 125 -9.91 -16.86 -1.23
CA GLY A 125 -9.65 -15.91 -2.32
C GLY A 125 -9.41 -14.46 -1.88
N PHE A 126 -9.31 -14.19 -0.56
CA PHE A 126 -8.96 -12.89 0.04
C PHE A 126 -7.44 -12.67 0.27
N GLY A 127 -6.57 -13.42 -0.41
CA GLY A 127 -5.13 -13.19 -0.32
C GLY A 127 -4.51 -13.45 1.07
N SER A 128 -5.14 -14.30 1.90
CA SER A 128 -4.62 -14.60 3.25
C SER A 128 -3.21 -15.21 3.25
N SER A 129 -2.82 -15.97 2.21
CA SER A 129 -1.46 -16.51 2.05
C SER A 129 -0.47 -15.38 1.82
N SER A 130 -0.71 -14.57 0.79
CA SER A 130 0.04 -13.35 0.49
C SER A 130 0.18 -12.43 1.71
N ALA A 131 -0.89 -12.22 2.48
CA ALA A 131 -0.84 -11.41 3.70
C ALA A 131 0.11 -11.98 4.75
N ALA A 132 0.12 -13.31 4.94
CA ALA A 132 1.04 -14.00 5.83
C ALA A 132 2.50 -13.94 5.34
N ILE A 133 2.73 -14.10 4.03
CA ILE A 133 4.06 -14.01 3.41
C ILE A 133 4.64 -12.62 3.58
N VAL A 134 3.89 -11.60 3.15
CA VAL A 134 4.34 -10.20 3.20
C VAL A 134 4.58 -9.77 4.64
N GLY A 135 3.68 -10.12 5.57
CA GLY A 135 3.85 -9.80 6.98
C GLY A 135 5.06 -10.48 7.62
N GLY A 136 5.29 -11.76 7.34
CA GLY A 136 6.47 -12.48 7.82
C GLY A 136 7.78 -11.94 7.24
N LEU A 137 7.80 -11.60 5.94
CA LEU A 137 8.96 -11.00 5.30
C LEU A 137 9.31 -9.64 5.92
N ILE A 138 8.33 -8.73 6.02
CA ILE A 138 8.53 -7.41 6.62
C ILE A 138 9.00 -7.57 8.07
N ALA A 139 8.36 -8.44 8.86
CA ALA A 139 8.75 -8.65 10.24
C ALA A 139 10.20 -9.14 10.37
N GLY A 140 10.62 -10.11 9.55
CA GLY A 140 11.99 -10.63 9.58
C GLY A 140 13.03 -9.62 9.12
N LEU A 141 12.72 -8.84 8.08
CA LEU A 141 13.60 -7.76 7.59
C LEU A 141 13.76 -6.67 8.64
N VAL A 142 12.68 -6.27 9.31
CA VAL A 142 12.72 -5.29 10.40
C VAL A 142 13.52 -5.80 11.59
N LEU A 143 13.28 -7.03 12.05
CA LEU A 143 14.02 -7.61 13.18
C LEU A 143 15.51 -7.82 12.91
N SER A 144 15.87 -8.09 11.66
CA SER A 144 17.27 -8.21 11.22
C SER A 144 17.92 -6.85 10.94
N GLY A 145 17.14 -5.78 10.79
CA GLY A 145 17.60 -4.45 10.41
C GLY A 145 17.99 -4.32 8.93
N LYS A 146 17.51 -5.23 8.08
CA LYS A 146 17.85 -5.27 6.66
C LYS A 146 16.97 -4.31 5.88
N GLU A 147 17.61 -3.33 5.24
CA GLU A 147 16.96 -2.45 4.27
C GLU A 147 16.93 -3.08 2.88
N LEU A 148 15.93 -2.67 2.09
CA LEU A 148 15.68 -3.12 0.73
C LEU A 148 15.70 -1.95 -0.23
N ARG A 149 16.08 -2.21 -1.48
CA ARG A 149 15.91 -1.26 -2.58
C ARG A 149 14.45 -1.25 -3.03
N VAL A 150 13.93 -0.05 -3.19
CA VAL A 150 12.54 0.23 -3.59
C VAL A 150 12.50 1.18 -4.78
N ARG A 151 11.31 1.38 -5.34
CA ARG A 151 11.10 2.35 -6.42
C ARG A 151 11.53 3.74 -6.01
N GLY A 152 12.12 4.49 -6.95
CA GLY A 152 12.69 5.80 -6.67
C GLY A 152 14.05 5.78 -5.95
N SER A 153 14.61 4.61 -5.60
CA SER A 153 16.01 4.54 -5.21
C SER A 153 16.91 4.95 -6.38
N ASN A 154 18.07 5.57 -6.10
CA ASN A 154 19.03 6.12 -7.09
C ASN A 154 19.67 5.08 -8.04
N SER A 155 19.08 3.90 -8.19
CA SER A 155 19.62 2.75 -8.91
C SER A 155 18.53 2.09 -9.75
N SER A 156 18.11 2.75 -10.85
CA SER A 156 17.34 2.09 -11.91
C SER A 156 18.29 1.35 -12.84
N ALA A 157 18.08 0.06 -13.02
CA ALA A 157 18.83 -0.73 -14.00
C ALA A 157 17.94 -0.93 -15.22
N ASN A 158 18.42 -0.54 -16.41
CA ASN A 158 17.68 -0.66 -17.68
C ASN A 158 16.29 0.01 -17.66
N GLY A 159 16.14 1.11 -16.89
CA GLY A 159 14.88 1.84 -16.76
C GLY A 159 13.82 1.15 -15.88
N ILE A 160 14.21 0.08 -15.16
CA ILE A 160 13.34 -0.64 -14.24
C ILE A 160 13.80 -0.36 -12.81
N ASP A 161 12.85 0.16 -12.04
CA ASP A 161 13.05 0.42 -10.61
C ASP A 161 13.09 -0.88 -9.80
N PRO A 162 13.93 -0.94 -8.75
CA PRO A 162 14.01 -2.12 -7.90
C PRO A 162 12.76 -2.30 -7.04
N GLU A 163 12.27 -3.55 -6.96
CA GLU A 163 11.15 -3.97 -6.13
C GLU A 163 11.52 -5.22 -5.31
N GLU A 164 12.54 -5.12 -4.46
CA GLU A 164 13.16 -6.31 -3.83
C GLU A 164 12.19 -7.08 -2.91
N LEU A 165 11.32 -6.38 -2.18
CA LEU A 165 10.30 -7.05 -1.34
C LEU A 165 9.32 -7.84 -2.20
N LEU A 166 8.93 -7.31 -3.36
CA LEU A 166 8.05 -7.99 -4.31
C LEU A 166 8.73 -9.25 -4.87
N GLN A 167 10.02 -9.17 -5.20
CA GLN A 167 10.77 -10.35 -5.66
C GLN A 167 10.78 -11.46 -4.60
N LEU A 168 11.08 -11.11 -3.34
CA LEU A 168 11.10 -12.06 -2.23
C LEU A 168 9.72 -12.69 -1.96
N ALA A 169 8.65 -11.89 -2.01
CA ALA A 169 7.30 -12.37 -1.80
C ALA A 169 6.84 -13.29 -2.96
N ASN A 170 7.13 -12.89 -4.21
CA ASN A 170 6.79 -13.68 -5.39
C ASN A 170 7.52 -15.02 -5.44
N GLN A 171 8.78 -15.10 -4.99
CA GLN A 171 9.51 -16.37 -4.89
C GLN A 171 8.86 -17.38 -3.94
N ILE A 172 8.05 -16.93 -2.98
CA ILE A 172 7.33 -17.80 -2.05
C ILE A 172 5.92 -18.12 -2.57
N GLU A 173 5.18 -17.11 -3.02
CA GLU A 173 3.77 -17.26 -3.47
C GLU A 173 3.68 -17.86 -4.88
N GLY A 174 4.62 -17.52 -5.77
CA GLY A 174 4.67 -17.93 -7.16
C GLY A 174 3.93 -17.01 -8.14
N HIS A 175 3.17 -16.02 -7.65
CA HIS A 175 2.48 -15.05 -8.49
C HIS A 175 2.35 -13.67 -7.81
N PRO A 176 2.44 -12.58 -8.59
CA PRO A 176 2.57 -11.22 -8.04
C PRO A 176 1.24 -10.53 -7.70
N ASP A 177 0.13 -10.98 -8.28
CA ASP A 177 -1.18 -10.30 -8.24
C ASP A 177 -1.78 -10.14 -6.82
N ASN A 178 -1.45 -11.02 -5.87
CA ASN A 178 -1.91 -10.91 -4.48
C ASN A 178 -0.86 -10.28 -3.56
N VAL A 179 0.43 -10.56 -3.77
CA VAL A 179 1.53 -10.01 -2.96
C VAL A 179 1.78 -8.54 -3.27
N ALA A 180 1.65 -8.10 -4.52
CA ALA A 180 1.81 -6.70 -4.89
C ALA A 180 0.81 -5.78 -4.18
N PRO A 181 -0.53 -6.02 -4.22
CA PRO A 181 -1.46 -5.21 -3.45
C PRO A 181 -1.29 -5.39 -1.94
N ALA A 182 -0.89 -6.56 -1.44
CA ALA A 182 -0.58 -6.73 -0.02
C ALA A 182 0.60 -5.87 0.43
N ILE A 183 1.63 -5.70 -0.41
CA ILE A 183 2.80 -4.85 -0.13
C ILE A 183 2.44 -3.37 -0.30
N TYR A 184 1.93 -2.99 -1.47
CA TYR A 184 1.82 -1.60 -1.90
C TYR A 184 0.46 -0.97 -1.63
N GLY A 185 -0.57 -1.76 -1.36
CA GLY A 185 -1.95 -1.29 -1.33
C GLY A 185 -2.49 -0.99 -2.73
N GLY A 186 -3.68 -0.41 -2.77
CA GLY A 186 -4.35 0.04 -3.98
C GLY A 186 -4.71 -1.10 -4.94
N ILE A 187 -4.88 -0.74 -6.21
CA ILE A 187 -5.00 -1.68 -7.32
C ILE A 187 -3.61 -1.79 -7.96
N GLN A 188 -3.10 -3.01 -8.11
CA GLN A 188 -1.79 -3.28 -8.70
C GLN A 188 -1.96 -4.08 -9.99
N LEU A 189 -1.33 -3.58 -11.04
CA LEU A 189 -1.04 -4.30 -12.27
C LEU A 189 0.31 -4.97 -12.11
N SER A 190 0.38 -6.27 -12.34
CA SER A 190 1.59 -7.06 -12.22
C SER A 190 2.01 -7.61 -13.57
N LEU A 191 3.33 -7.66 -13.78
CA LEU A 191 3.95 -8.27 -14.95
C LEU A 191 5.01 -9.27 -14.46
N VAL A 192 5.03 -10.44 -15.09
CA VAL A 192 6.13 -11.40 -14.98
C VAL A 192 6.97 -11.24 -16.25
N PHE A 193 8.27 -10.97 -16.09
CA PHE A 193 9.18 -10.84 -17.21
C PHE A 193 9.49 -12.20 -17.82
N ASP A 194 9.61 -12.25 -19.15
CA ASP A 194 10.00 -13.46 -19.86
C ASP A 194 11.50 -13.37 -20.16
N LYS A 195 12.32 -14.31 -19.69
CA LYS A 195 13.79 -14.24 -19.87
C LYS A 195 14.25 -14.33 -21.32
N VAL A 196 13.41 -14.81 -22.23
CA VAL A 196 13.70 -14.86 -23.67
C VAL A 196 13.38 -13.51 -24.32
N LEU A 197 12.27 -12.88 -23.93
CA LEU A 197 11.86 -11.58 -24.48
C LEU A 197 12.55 -10.39 -23.79
N ASP A 198 12.93 -10.55 -22.52
CA ASP A 198 13.49 -9.54 -21.63
C ASP A 198 14.85 -9.99 -21.05
N PRO A 199 15.85 -10.35 -21.87
CA PRO A 199 17.10 -10.97 -21.41
C PRO A 199 17.94 -10.07 -20.48
N ASP A 200 17.80 -8.75 -20.61
CA ASP A 200 18.55 -7.77 -19.82
C ASP A 200 17.88 -7.44 -18.48
N VAL A 201 16.67 -7.95 -18.23
CA VAL A 201 15.91 -7.66 -17.02
C VAL A 201 16.28 -8.64 -15.90
N GLN A 202 16.82 -8.07 -14.82
CA GLN A 202 17.26 -8.85 -13.66
C GLN A 202 16.10 -9.30 -12.77
N GLN A 203 15.04 -8.49 -12.68
CA GLN A 203 13.85 -8.82 -11.91
C GLN A 203 13.03 -9.92 -12.58
N GLU A 204 12.28 -10.68 -11.79
CA GLU A 204 11.32 -11.68 -12.27
C GLU A 204 9.95 -11.05 -12.49
N VAL A 205 9.58 -10.11 -11.62
CA VAL A 205 8.29 -9.45 -11.64
C VAL A 205 8.41 -7.95 -11.45
N MET A 206 7.40 -7.22 -11.92
CA MET A 206 7.19 -5.82 -11.57
C MET A 206 5.73 -5.54 -11.29
N SER A 207 5.45 -4.42 -10.62
CA SER A 207 4.07 -3.94 -10.49
C SER A 207 3.91 -2.46 -10.83
N ARG A 208 2.66 -2.02 -11.03
CA ARG A 208 2.26 -0.63 -11.25
C ARG A 208 0.93 -0.36 -10.58
N HIS A 209 0.84 0.76 -9.88
CA HIS A 209 -0.39 1.20 -9.22
C HIS A 209 -1.38 1.75 -10.24
N LEU A 210 -2.67 1.42 -10.04
CA LEU A 210 -3.80 2.07 -10.67
C LEU A 210 -4.60 2.85 -9.63
N PRO A 211 -5.13 4.03 -9.99
CA PRO A 211 -5.98 4.80 -9.09
C PRO A 211 -7.24 3.99 -8.75
N ILE A 212 -7.67 4.08 -7.50
CA ILE A 212 -8.97 3.54 -7.06
C ILE A 212 -10.06 4.55 -7.43
N PRO A 213 -11.09 4.16 -8.20
CA PRO A 213 -12.25 5.00 -8.42
C PRO A 213 -12.92 5.44 -7.11
N SER A 214 -13.24 6.73 -7.01
CA SER A 214 -13.94 7.26 -5.83
C SER A 214 -15.29 6.58 -5.63
N GLY A 215 -15.62 6.30 -4.37
CA GLY A 215 -16.86 5.61 -4.00
C GLY A 215 -16.88 4.12 -4.32
N LEU A 216 -15.80 3.50 -4.81
CA LEU A 216 -15.81 2.05 -5.05
C LEU A 216 -16.02 1.27 -3.75
N ARG A 217 -17.01 0.37 -3.73
CA ARG A 217 -17.26 -0.58 -2.65
C ARG A 217 -17.33 -1.99 -3.20
N LEU A 218 -17.09 -2.95 -2.32
CA LEU A 218 -17.06 -4.35 -2.67
C LEU A 218 -18.01 -5.13 -1.77
N VAL A 219 -18.83 -5.98 -2.37
CA VAL A 219 -19.60 -7.01 -1.68
C VAL A 219 -18.94 -8.34 -1.96
N ALA A 220 -18.57 -9.05 -0.90
CA ALA A 220 -17.92 -10.34 -0.99
C ALA A 220 -18.75 -11.41 -0.30
N TYR A 221 -19.08 -12.48 -1.02
CA TYR A 221 -19.62 -13.69 -0.42
C TYR A 221 -18.49 -14.65 -0.07
N VAL A 222 -18.32 -14.96 1.21
CA VAL A 222 -17.30 -15.88 1.72
C VAL A 222 -17.99 -17.12 2.29
N PRO A 223 -17.81 -18.31 1.67
CA PRO A 223 -18.37 -19.54 2.21
C PRO A 223 -17.85 -19.86 3.62
N SER A 224 -18.59 -20.67 4.38
CA SER A 224 -18.17 -21.14 5.71
C SER A 224 -16.80 -21.82 5.70
N GLU A 225 -16.13 -21.83 6.86
CA GLU A 225 -14.86 -22.54 7.02
C GLU A 225 -14.97 -24.03 6.63
N ALA A 226 -16.08 -24.70 6.95
CA ALA A 226 -16.28 -26.11 6.58
C ALA A 226 -16.19 -26.32 5.06
N ALA A 227 -16.83 -25.46 4.27
CA ALA A 227 -16.72 -25.51 2.80
C ALA A 227 -15.31 -25.15 2.31
N ARG A 228 -14.68 -24.14 2.95
CA ARG A 228 -13.34 -23.67 2.60
C ARG A 228 -12.22 -24.63 3.00
N PHE A 229 -12.38 -25.48 4.01
CA PHE A 229 -11.36 -26.45 4.43
C PHE A 229 -11.69 -27.90 4.02
N GLY A 230 -12.92 -28.21 3.62
CA GLY A 230 -13.37 -29.56 3.27
C GLY A 230 -12.64 -30.24 2.10
N ASN A 231 -11.86 -29.48 1.32
CA ASN A 231 -11.07 -30.00 0.19
C ASN A 231 -9.55 -29.80 0.39
N GLY A 232 -9.05 -29.72 1.63
CA GLY A 232 -7.60 -29.63 1.90
C GLY A 232 -7.00 -28.20 1.87
N SER A 233 -5.70 -28.09 2.17
CA SER A 233 -4.95 -26.83 2.34
C SER A 233 -4.33 -26.27 1.05
N ASP A 234 -4.10 -27.10 0.02
CA ASP A 234 -3.38 -26.73 -1.22
C ASP A 234 -4.31 -26.27 -2.36
N LYS A 235 -5.40 -25.59 -2.00
CA LYS A 235 -6.48 -25.22 -2.94
C LYS A 235 -6.02 -24.34 -4.11
N THR A 236 -5.04 -23.46 -3.93
CA THR A 236 -4.60 -22.58 -5.03
C THR A 236 -3.96 -23.39 -6.17
N GLU A 237 -3.14 -24.38 -5.83
CA GLU A 237 -2.49 -25.25 -6.81
C GLU A 237 -3.49 -26.22 -7.45
N GLU A 238 -4.38 -26.82 -6.66
CA GLU A 238 -5.47 -27.65 -7.18
C GLU A 238 -6.36 -26.87 -8.16
N MET A 239 -6.75 -25.64 -7.80
CA MET A 239 -7.57 -24.76 -8.64
C MET A 239 -6.82 -24.22 -9.88
N ARG A 240 -5.48 -24.25 -9.88
CA ARG A 240 -4.67 -24.02 -11.09
C ARG A 240 -4.68 -25.26 -11.99
N ASN A 241 -4.58 -26.46 -11.41
CA ASN A 241 -4.61 -27.73 -12.15
C ASN A 241 -5.97 -28.04 -12.81
N LEU A 242 -7.05 -27.36 -12.41
CA LEU A 242 -8.36 -27.45 -13.07
C LEU A 242 -8.40 -26.75 -14.45
N LEU A 243 -7.43 -25.89 -14.75
CA LEU A 243 -7.41 -25.08 -15.97
C LEU A 243 -6.74 -25.83 -17.12
N ASP A 244 -7.31 -25.71 -18.32
CA ASP A 244 -6.72 -26.31 -19.51
C ASP A 244 -5.40 -25.60 -19.86
N PRO A 245 -4.34 -26.34 -20.23
CA PRO A 245 -3.04 -25.75 -20.56
C PRO A 245 -3.04 -24.96 -21.87
N THR A 246 -4.10 -25.09 -22.68
CA THR A 246 -4.25 -24.41 -23.97
C THR A 246 -5.63 -23.81 -24.07
N ILE A 247 -5.71 -22.60 -24.62
CA ILE A 247 -6.96 -21.87 -24.82
C ILE A 247 -7.19 -21.58 -26.31
N PRO A 248 -8.45 -21.58 -26.78
CA PRO A 248 -8.76 -21.11 -28.11
C PRO A 248 -8.32 -19.64 -28.29
N ARG A 249 -7.73 -19.31 -29.43
CA ARG A 249 -7.33 -17.93 -29.77
C ARG A 249 -8.46 -16.92 -29.58
N LYS A 250 -9.70 -17.30 -29.91
CA LYS A 250 -10.89 -16.44 -29.73
C LYS A 250 -11.11 -16.03 -28.26
N ASP A 251 -10.76 -16.89 -27.31
CA ASP A 251 -10.97 -16.66 -25.89
C ASP A 251 -9.79 -15.87 -25.29
N ALA A 252 -8.57 -16.11 -25.77
CA ALA A 252 -7.42 -15.24 -25.50
C ALA A 252 -7.70 -13.79 -25.95
N VAL A 253 -8.15 -13.60 -27.19
CA VAL A 253 -8.52 -12.28 -27.73
C VAL A 253 -9.67 -11.67 -26.94
N PHE A 254 -10.66 -12.48 -26.55
CA PHE A 254 -11.76 -12.01 -25.71
C PHE A 254 -11.24 -11.42 -24.40
N ASN A 255 -10.36 -12.13 -23.69
CA ASN A 255 -9.81 -11.66 -22.41
C ASN A 255 -8.93 -10.42 -22.58
N ILE A 256 -8.06 -10.36 -23.58
CA ILE A 256 -7.22 -9.17 -23.86
C ILE A 256 -8.10 -7.92 -23.99
N GLN A 257 -9.21 -8.00 -24.73
CA GLN A 257 -10.15 -6.89 -24.88
C GLN A 257 -10.77 -6.45 -23.55
N ARG A 258 -11.09 -7.39 -22.65
CA ARG A 258 -11.74 -7.07 -21.37
C ARG A 258 -10.74 -6.55 -20.36
N THR A 259 -9.52 -7.09 -20.32
CA THR A 259 -8.45 -6.58 -19.48
C THR A 259 -8.07 -5.14 -19.86
N ALA A 260 -7.94 -4.84 -21.17
CA ALA A 260 -7.68 -3.47 -21.62
C ALA A 260 -8.81 -2.50 -21.20
N LEU A 261 -10.06 -2.93 -21.36
CA LEU A 261 -11.23 -2.15 -20.95
C LEU A 261 -11.34 -1.99 -19.42
N LEU A 262 -10.93 -3.00 -18.66
CA LEU A 262 -10.94 -2.99 -17.20
C LEU A 262 -9.96 -1.94 -16.67
N VAL A 263 -8.74 -1.91 -17.22
CA VAL A 263 -7.73 -0.91 -16.87
C VAL A 263 -8.20 0.51 -17.20
N ASP A 264 -8.78 0.73 -18.39
CA ASP A 264 -9.31 2.05 -18.79
C ASP A 264 -10.47 2.49 -17.87
N ALA A 265 -11.41 1.60 -17.58
CA ALA A 265 -12.55 1.87 -16.72
C ALA A 265 -12.13 2.23 -15.28
N LEU A 266 -11.17 1.50 -14.71
CA LEU A 266 -10.62 1.80 -13.39
C LEU A 266 -9.86 3.13 -13.38
N HIS A 267 -9.04 3.39 -14.41
CA HIS A 267 -8.27 4.62 -14.50
C HIS A 267 -9.15 5.87 -14.62
N ARG A 268 -10.25 5.79 -15.39
CA ARG A 268 -11.20 6.91 -15.60
C ARG A 268 -12.30 6.98 -14.55
N GLY A 269 -12.44 5.96 -13.71
CA GLY A 269 -13.58 5.82 -12.79
C GLY A 269 -14.93 5.54 -13.47
N ASP A 270 -14.95 5.02 -14.70
CA ASP A 270 -16.19 4.65 -15.40
C ASP A 270 -16.67 3.26 -14.98
N LEU A 271 -17.29 3.20 -13.80
CA LEU A 271 -17.77 1.94 -13.21
C LEU A 271 -18.83 1.24 -14.07
N LYS A 272 -19.57 1.96 -14.92
CA LYS A 272 -20.66 1.37 -15.74
C LYS A 272 -20.14 0.33 -16.71
N VAL A 273 -18.93 0.52 -17.22
CA VAL A 273 -18.29 -0.34 -18.21
C VAL A 273 -17.78 -1.64 -17.58
N LEU A 274 -17.54 -1.66 -16.26
CA LEU A 274 -17.02 -2.83 -15.54
C LEU A 274 -17.90 -4.08 -15.73
N ARG A 275 -19.19 -3.92 -16.02
CA ARG A 275 -20.11 -5.06 -16.23
C ARG A 275 -19.73 -5.91 -17.44
N HIS A 276 -19.02 -5.30 -18.37
CA HIS A 276 -18.44 -5.94 -19.54
C HIS A 276 -16.97 -6.26 -19.32
N ALA A 277 -16.24 -5.39 -18.61
CA ALA A 277 -14.81 -5.49 -18.39
C ALA A 277 -14.42 -6.59 -17.39
N THR A 278 -15.27 -6.98 -16.44
CA THR A 278 -14.97 -8.09 -15.49
C THR A 278 -15.34 -9.47 -16.05
N LYS A 279 -15.74 -9.57 -17.33
CA LYS A 279 -16.07 -10.86 -17.95
C LYS A 279 -14.80 -11.61 -18.32
N ASP A 280 -14.76 -12.89 -17.99
CA ASP A 280 -13.62 -13.78 -18.18
C ASP A 280 -14.01 -15.03 -18.97
N ARG A 281 -13.07 -15.54 -19.78
CA ARG A 281 -13.14 -16.84 -20.46
C ARG A 281 -11.97 -17.75 -20.16
N LEU A 282 -11.03 -17.37 -19.29
CA LEU A 282 -9.84 -18.15 -19.03
C LEU A 282 -9.98 -19.06 -17.82
N HIS A 283 -10.48 -18.56 -16.69
CA HIS A 283 -10.44 -19.30 -15.43
C HIS A 283 -11.80 -19.44 -14.74
N GLN A 284 -12.65 -18.42 -14.79
CA GLN A 284 -13.92 -18.44 -14.05
C GLN A 284 -14.90 -19.50 -14.57
N PRO A 285 -15.11 -19.68 -15.89
CA PRO A 285 -16.06 -20.68 -16.37
C PRO A 285 -15.67 -22.11 -15.94
N MET A 286 -14.40 -22.48 -16.11
CA MET A 286 -13.89 -23.80 -15.74
C MET A 286 -13.96 -24.04 -14.23
N ARG A 287 -13.59 -23.05 -13.41
CA ARG A 287 -13.67 -23.16 -11.95
C ARG A 287 -15.11 -23.20 -11.45
N GLY A 288 -16.00 -22.42 -12.05
CA GLY A 288 -17.43 -22.42 -11.75
C GLY A 288 -18.07 -23.78 -12.00
N GLU A 289 -17.84 -24.35 -13.19
CA GLU A 289 -18.40 -25.65 -13.56
C GLU A 289 -17.83 -26.81 -12.73
N LYS A 290 -16.53 -26.81 -12.46
CA LYS A 290 -15.84 -27.93 -11.80
C LYS A 290 -15.88 -27.88 -10.27
N ALA A 291 -15.98 -26.69 -9.66
CA ALA A 291 -15.78 -26.54 -8.21
C ALA A 291 -16.82 -25.67 -7.49
N TYR A 292 -17.40 -24.66 -8.15
CA TYR A 292 -18.18 -23.62 -7.47
C TYR A 292 -19.59 -23.47 -8.05
N PRO A 293 -20.55 -24.31 -7.61
CA PRO A 293 -21.91 -24.33 -8.16
C PRO A 293 -22.66 -23.01 -7.96
N HIS A 294 -22.31 -22.23 -6.94
CA HIS A 294 -22.91 -20.92 -6.67
C HIS A 294 -22.41 -19.81 -7.59
N LEU A 295 -21.26 -19.97 -8.25
CA LEU A 295 -20.51 -18.87 -8.85
C LEU A 295 -21.33 -18.12 -9.92
N ASN A 296 -21.80 -18.83 -10.95
CA ASN A 296 -22.41 -18.19 -12.12
C ASN A 296 -23.74 -17.51 -11.80
N ASP A 297 -24.60 -18.16 -11.02
CA ASP A 297 -25.91 -17.64 -10.68
C ASP A 297 -25.81 -16.48 -9.68
N MET A 298 -24.86 -16.55 -8.74
CA MET A 298 -24.60 -15.45 -7.81
C MET A 298 -24.04 -14.22 -8.54
N MET A 299 -23.07 -14.38 -9.44
CA MET A 299 -22.54 -13.26 -10.24
C MET A 299 -23.64 -12.61 -11.08
N ARG A 300 -24.53 -13.41 -11.68
CA ARG A 300 -25.67 -12.89 -12.46
C ARG A 300 -26.63 -12.10 -11.57
N ALA A 301 -27.03 -12.67 -10.43
CA ALA A 301 -27.93 -12.00 -9.50
C ALA A 301 -27.37 -10.67 -8.98
N ALA A 302 -26.07 -10.60 -8.70
CA ALA A 302 -25.41 -9.36 -8.29
C ALA A 302 -25.48 -8.28 -9.39
N LEU A 303 -25.18 -8.64 -10.64
CA LEU A 303 -25.23 -7.71 -11.77
C LEU A 303 -26.67 -7.24 -12.05
N ASP A 304 -27.65 -8.13 -11.95
CA ASP A 304 -29.07 -7.81 -12.13
C ASP A 304 -29.60 -6.88 -11.02
N ALA A 305 -29.01 -6.96 -9.82
CA ALA A 305 -29.27 -6.06 -8.70
C ALA A 305 -28.51 -4.72 -8.76
N GLY A 306 -27.72 -4.49 -9.82
CA GLY A 306 -27.07 -3.21 -10.07
C GLY A 306 -25.57 -3.17 -9.76
N ALA A 307 -24.94 -4.28 -9.40
CA ALA A 307 -23.48 -4.34 -9.29
C ALA A 307 -22.82 -3.93 -10.62
N HIS A 308 -21.77 -3.14 -10.53
CA HIS A 308 -20.97 -2.70 -11.68
C HIS A 308 -20.12 -3.81 -12.25
N GLY A 309 -19.66 -4.75 -11.44
CA GLY A 309 -18.87 -5.89 -11.89
C GLY A 309 -19.03 -7.03 -10.90
N SER A 310 -18.87 -8.26 -11.37
CA SER A 310 -18.88 -9.45 -10.51
C SER A 310 -17.92 -10.49 -11.06
N PHE A 311 -17.12 -11.08 -10.18
CA PHE A 311 -16.04 -11.98 -10.54
C PHE A 311 -15.66 -12.93 -9.38
N LEU A 312 -14.91 -13.98 -9.71
CA LEU A 312 -14.31 -14.90 -8.73
C LEU A 312 -13.07 -14.23 -8.10
N SER A 313 -13.05 -14.08 -6.78
CA SER A 313 -11.91 -13.51 -6.06
C SER A 313 -10.72 -14.47 -6.08
N GLY A 314 -9.66 -14.13 -6.83
CA GLY A 314 -8.48 -15.00 -6.96
C GLY A 314 -8.84 -16.39 -7.49
N ALA A 315 -8.48 -17.43 -6.74
CA ALA A 315 -8.81 -18.82 -7.05
C ALA A 315 -10.22 -19.24 -6.59
N GLY A 316 -10.93 -18.39 -5.84
CA GLY A 316 -12.20 -18.72 -5.19
C GLY A 316 -12.02 -19.28 -3.77
N PRO A 317 -13.12 -19.69 -3.11
CA PRO A 317 -14.50 -19.76 -3.62
C PRO A 317 -15.31 -18.45 -3.51
N THR A 318 -14.69 -17.35 -3.06
CA THR A 318 -15.39 -16.08 -2.86
C THR A 318 -15.86 -15.48 -4.18
N VAL A 319 -17.10 -14.99 -4.21
CA VAL A 319 -17.63 -14.12 -5.27
C VAL A 319 -17.51 -12.68 -4.81
N MET A 320 -16.82 -11.85 -5.61
CA MET A 320 -16.59 -10.44 -5.34
C MET A 320 -17.40 -9.60 -6.32
N CYS A 321 -18.11 -8.59 -5.82
CA CYS A 321 -18.93 -7.69 -6.62
C CYS A 321 -18.53 -6.24 -6.40
N ILE A 322 -18.26 -5.51 -7.48
CA ILE A 322 -17.99 -4.08 -7.45
C ILE A 322 -19.32 -3.34 -7.46
N CYS A 323 -19.53 -2.49 -6.47
CA CYS A 323 -20.70 -1.64 -6.33
C CYS A 323 -20.27 -0.18 -6.31
N SER A 324 -21.17 0.72 -6.70
CA SER A 324 -21.04 2.11 -6.29
C SER A 324 -21.38 2.17 -4.82
N GLY A 325 -20.34 2.30 -4.01
CA GLY A 325 -20.50 2.89 -2.70
C GLY A 325 -20.79 4.36 -2.83
N ALA A 326 -21.15 4.94 -1.71
CA ALA A 326 -21.57 6.30 -1.70
C ALA A 326 -20.33 7.24 -1.65
N SER A 327 -20.38 8.30 -2.45
CA SER A 327 -19.32 9.32 -2.56
C SER A 327 -19.59 10.50 -1.62
N GLY A 328 -18.55 11.23 -1.21
CA GLY A 328 -18.67 12.33 -0.23
C GLY A 328 -18.66 11.89 1.23
N ASP A 329 -19.31 12.64 2.13
CA ASP A 329 -19.37 12.34 3.57
C ASP A 329 -20.25 11.11 3.85
N ILE A 330 -19.61 10.04 4.34
CA ILE A 330 -20.28 8.79 4.70
C ILE A 330 -21.38 8.94 5.74
N PHE A 331 -21.30 9.97 6.59
CA PHE A 331 -22.29 10.23 7.65
C PHE A 331 -23.53 10.99 7.16
N ALA A 332 -23.48 11.56 5.96
CA ALA A 332 -24.58 12.33 5.35
C ALA A 332 -25.41 11.50 4.35
N GLN A 333 -25.02 10.25 4.07
CA GLN A 333 -25.60 9.42 3.01
C GLN A 333 -26.86 8.69 3.44
N LYS A 334 -27.81 8.54 2.49
CA LYS A 334 -29.04 7.78 2.69
C LYS A 334 -28.83 6.30 2.36
N SER A 335 -29.61 5.43 3.01
CA SER A 335 -29.55 3.98 2.73
C SER A 335 -29.94 3.63 1.29
N GLU A 336 -30.76 4.44 0.63
CA GLU A 336 -31.19 4.28 -0.77
C GLU A 336 -30.06 4.53 -1.79
N GLU A 337 -28.98 5.21 -1.37
CA GLU A 337 -27.82 5.53 -2.20
C GLU A 337 -26.74 4.43 -2.17
N ARG A 338 -27.02 3.33 -1.45
CA ARG A 338 -26.07 2.24 -1.18
C ARG A 338 -26.50 0.95 -1.87
N GLN A 339 -25.85 0.63 -2.99
CA GLN A 339 -26.13 -0.56 -3.79
C GLN A 339 -25.75 -1.86 -3.09
N GLU A 340 -24.81 -1.82 -2.15
CA GLU A 340 -24.25 -3.04 -1.55
C GLU A 340 -25.29 -3.92 -0.84
N ARG A 341 -26.37 -3.34 -0.30
CA ARG A 341 -27.43 -4.10 0.39
C ARG A 341 -28.28 -4.89 -0.59
N ASP A 342 -28.75 -4.24 -1.65
CA ASP A 342 -29.57 -4.88 -2.68
C ASP A 342 -28.78 -5.99 -3.39
N VAL A 343 -27.49 -5.75 -3.67
CA VAL A 343 -26.58 -6.75 -4.22
C VAL A 343 -26.40 -7.92 -3.26
N THR A 344 -26.18 -7.66 -1.97
CA THR A 344 -26.05 -8.71 -0.93
C THR A 344 -27.30 -9.58 -0.86
N ASP A 345 -28.49 -8.98 -0.84
CA ASP A 345 -29.75 -9.70 -0.74
C ASP A 345 -30.03 -10.53 -2.01
N ALA A 346 -29.71 -10.00 -3.19
CA ALA A 346 -29.82 -10.73 -4.45
C ALA A 346 -28.87 -11.94 -4.50
N MET A 347 -27.62 -11.77 -4.07
CA MET A 347 -26.65 -12.87 -3.97
C MET A 347 -27.12 -13.94 -2.97
N ARG A 348 -27.66 -13.53 -1.81
CA ARG A 348 -28.21 -14.45 -0.79
C ARG A 348 -29.39 -15.24 -1.35
N LYS A 349 -30.28 -14.59 -2.10
CA LYS A 349 -31.41 -15.26 -2.77
C LYS A 349 -30.93 -16.28 -3.80
N ALA A 350 -29.93 -15.94 -4.61
CA ALA A 350 -29.33 -16.87 -5.56
C ALA A 350 -28.71 -18.09 -4.87
N LEU A 351 -28.05 -17.87 -3.73
CA LEU A 351 -27.48 -18.96 -2.93
C LEU A 351 -28.57 -19.89 -2.37
N GLY A 352 -29.70 -19.34 -1.92
CA GLY A 352 -30.85 -20.12 -1.44
C GLY A 352 -31.59 -20.90 -2.53
N ALA A 353 -31.28 -20.69 -3.81
CA ALA A 353 -31.85 -21.42 -4.93
C ALA A 353 -31.01 -22.64 -5.38
N LEU A 354 -29.89 -22.91 -4.71
CA LEU A 354 -29.10 -24.12 -4.93
C LEU A 354 -29.91 -25.37 -4.54
N ASP A 355 -29.61 -26.50 -5.18
CA ASP A 355 -30.13 -27.80 -4.73
C ASP A 355 -29.66 -28.15 -3.32
N ASP A 356 -30.40 -29.04 -2.63
CA ASP A 356 -30.17 -29.37 -1.22
C ASP A 356 -28.72 -29.81 -0.93
N LYS A 357 -28.09 -30.54 -1.86
CA LYS A 357 -26.71 -31.01 -1.69
C LYS A 357 -25.73 -29.82 -1.71
N HIS A 358 -25.88 -28.92 -2.68
CA HIS A 358 -25.03 -27.74 -2.76
C HIS A 358 -25.35 -26.73 -1.66
N LEU A 359 -26.60 -26.59 -1.24
CA LEU A 359 -27.01 -25.69 -0.17
C LEU A 359 -26.42 -26.10 1.19
N GLN A 360 -26.30 -27.40 1.48
CA GLN A 360 -25.65 -27.87 2.72
C GLN A 360 -24.18 -27.45 2.82
N THR A 361 -23.45 -27.46 1.70
CA THR A 361 -22.03 -27.10 1.67
C THR A 361 -21.84 -25.59 1.51
N TRP A 362 -22.52 -25.00 0.54
CA TRP A 362 -22.28 -23.63 0.09
C TRP A 362 -23.32 -22.63 0.57
N GLY A 363 -24.44 -23.07 1.16
CA GLY A 363 -25.51 -22.18 1.62
C GLY A 363 -25.21 -21.42 2.90
N HIS A 364 -24.16 -21.81 3.62
CA HIS A 364 -23.73 -21.18 4.86
C HIS A 364 -22.40 -20.44 4.60
N GLY A 365 -22.43 -19.12 4.73
CA GLY A 365 -21.30 -18.23 4.54
C GLY A 365 -21.67 -16.79 4.89
N ASP A 366 -20.66 -15.93 4.97
CA ASP A 366 -20.78 -14.55 5.39
C ASP A 366 -20.68 -13.59 4.20
N PHE A 367 -21.36 -12.46 4.31
CA PHE A 367 -21.26 -11.37 3.36
C PHE A 367 -20.48 -10.22 3.98
N TYR A 368 -19.39 -9.84 3.34
CA TYR A 368 -18.56 -8.71 3.75
C TYR A 368 -18.79 -7.54 2.81
N ILE A 369 -18.95 -6.35 3.38
CA ILE A 369 -18.86 -5.09 2.64
C ILE A 369 -17.49 -4.52 2.97
N VAL A 370 -16.60 -4.54 1.99
CA VAL A 370 -15.21 -4.06 2.11
C VAL A 370 -14.97 -2.91 1.14
N SER A 371 -13.95 -2.13 1.43
CA SER A 371 -13.47 -1.03 0.58
C SER A 371 -12.09 -1.38 0.05
N PRO A 372 -11.74 -0.94 -1.16
CA PRO A 372 -10.33 -0.89 -1.55
C PRO A 372 -9.55 -0.02 -0.56
N THR A 373 -8.30 -0.38 -0.27
CA THR A 373 -7.41 0.41 0.57
C THR A 373 -6.16 0.79 -0.19
N GLU A 374 -5.82 2.08 -0.23
CA GLU A 374 -4.54 2.55 -0.78
C GLU A 374 -3.33 2.15 0.07
N LYS A 375 -3.57 1.80 1.35
CA LYS A 375 -2.50 1.41 2.27
C LYS A 375 -2.19 -0.07 2.14
N GLY A 376 -0.94 -0.39 1.86
CA GLY A 376 -0.38 -1.74 1.92
C GLY A 376 0.10 -2.15 3.31
N ALA A 377 0.92 -3.20 3.36
CA ALA A 377 1.54 -3.69 4.58
C ALA A 377 2.42 -2.61 5.23
N HIS A 378 2.31 -2.46 6.56
CA HIS A 378 3.07 -1.46 7.29
C HIS A 378 3.34 -1.89 8.72
N VAL A 379 4.43 -1.39 9.28
CA VAL A 379 4.77 -1.60 10.69
C VAL A 379 3.94 -0.65 11.55
N THR A 380 3.25 -1.19 12.54
CA THR A 380 2.46 -0.42 13.52
C THR A 380 3.20 -0.25 14.84
N PHE A 381 4.18 -1.12 15.12
CA PHE A 381 5.00 -1.07 16.31
C PHE A 381 6.37 -1.70 16.05
N ALA A 382 7.42 -1.13 16.63
CA ALA A 382 8.76 -1.72 16.65
C ALA A 382 9.46 -1.36 17.98
N ASP A 383 10.27 -2.28 18.50
CA ASP A 383 11.11 -2.08 19.68
C ASP A 383 12.53 -2.62 19.43
N PRO A 384 13.59 -1.82 19.54
CA PRO A 384 13.54 -0.36 19.67
C PRO A 384 12.77 0.30 18.51
N ALA A 385 12.17 1.47 18.77
CA ALA A 385 11.44 2.21 17.75
C ALA A 385 12.37 2.61 16.60
N PHE A 386 11.82 2.76 15.38
CA PHE A 386 12.61 3.24 14.24
C PHE A 386 13.18 4.65 14.45
N SER A 387 12.45 5.47 15.21
CA SER A 387 12.86 6.80 15.65
C SER A 387 12.60 6.90 17.15
N ASP A 388 13.55 7.47 17.88
CA ASP A 388 13.49 7.77 19.32
C ASP A 388 12.88 9.15 19.62
N GLY A 389 12.26 9.80 18.62
CA GLY A 389 11.51 11.04 18.80
C GLY A 389 12.36 12.30 18.98
N LEU A 390 13.69 12.19 18.87
CA LEU A 390 14.58 13.35 18.86
C LEU A 390 15.47 13.31 17.61
N ALA A 391 15.01 13.93 16.54
CA ALA A 391 15.96 14.54 15.61
C ALA A 391 16.50 15.81 16.28
N THR A 392 17.37 15.67 17.30
CA THR A 392 18.41 16.68 17.46
C THR A 392 19.33 16.48 16.28
N PHE A 393 19.06 17.22 15.21
CA PHE A 393 20.14 17.57 14.31
C PHE A 393 21.18 18.23 15.23
N GLY A 394 22.31 17.54 15.46
CA GLY A 394 23.55 18.27 15.62
C GLY A 394 23.70 19.23 14.43
N SER A 395 24.64 20.16 14.47
CA SER A 395 24.90 21.02 13.30
C SER A 395 24.83 20.16 12.03
N LEU A 396 23.87 20.48 11.15
CA LEU A 396 23.76 19.85 9.84
C LEU A 396 25.04 20.22 9.10
N ASP A 397 26.08 19.42 9.30
CA ASP A 397 27.39 19.64 8.71
C ASP A 397 27.31 19.22 7.24
N GLY A 398 26.80 20.14 6.43
CA GLY A 398 26.64 19.95 4.99
C GLY A 398 25.32 20.51 4.49
N PHE A 399 25.40 21.58 3.70
CA PHE A 399 24.27 22.22 3.04
C PHE A 399 23.46 21.22 2.19
N ASP A 400 24.13 20.37 1.41
CA ASP A 400 23.47 19.42 0.51
C ASP A 400 22.66 18.33 1.24
N SER A 401 23.16 17.86 2.38
CA SER A 401 22.46 16.86 3.20
C SER A 401 21.21 17.45 3.86
N ALA A 402 21.28 18.71 4.31
CA ALA A 402 20.12 19.42 4.82
C ALA A 402 19.07 19.66 3.73
N CYS A 403 19.50 20.08 2.53
CA CYS A 403 18.61 20.30 1.38
C CYS A 403 17.85 19.02 1.01
N GLY A 404 18.56 17.90 0.85
CA GLY A 404 17.94 16.64 0.41
C GLY A 404 16.87 16.14 1.36
N VAL A 405 17.16 16.14 2.67
CA VAL A 405 16.20 15.67 3.69
C VAL A 405 14.99 16.60 3.79
N LEU A 406 15.20 17.92 3.78
CA LEU A 406 14.10 18.88 3.86
C LEU A 406 13.23 18.87 2.59
N ALA A 407 13.83 18.69 1.41
CA ALA A 407 13.11 18.54 0.15
C ALA A 407 12.26 17.27 0.13
N GLU A 408 12.75 16.16 0.67
CA GLU A 408 11.97 14.93 0.77
C GLU A 408 10.76 15.10 1.71
N VAL A 409 10.94 15.68 2.89
CA VAL A 409 9.85 15.89 3.86
C VAL A 409 8.82 16.89 3.33
N ALA A 410 9.28 18.05 2.85
CA ALA A 410 8.40 19.09 2.31
C ALA A 410 7.71 18.63 1.01
N GLY A 411 8.40 17.84 0.19
CA GLY A 411 7.84 17.18 -1.00
C GLY A 411 6.75 16.17 -0.64
N ASN A 412 6.95 15.36 0.42
CA ASN A 412 5.92 14.43 0.89
C ASN A 412 4.67 15.16 1.43
N LEU A 413 4.84 16.29 2.12
CA LEU A 413 3.73 17.17 2.49
C LEU A 413 3.03 17.74 1.25
N ALA A 414 3.78 18.08 0.20
CA ALA A 414 3.22 18.50 -1.08
C ALA A 414 2.48 17.37 -1.81
N LEU A 415 2.85 16.10 -1.63
CA LEU A 415 2.19 14.94 -2.23
C LEU A 415 0.94 14.47 -1.47
N SER A 416 0.81 14.83 -0.18
CA SER A 416 -0.41 14.64 0.65
C SER A 416 -1.69 15.25 0.02
N ARG A 417 -1.51 16.10 -1.01
CA ARG A 417 -2.52 16.68 -1.91
C ARG A 417 -3.68 15.77 -2.32
N GLN A 418 -3.48 14.47 -2.45
CA GLN A 418 -4.47 13.57 -3.06
C GLN A 418 -5.33 12.78 -2.07
N SER A 419 -4.92 12.64 -0.80
CA SER A 419 -5.50 11.59 0.05
C SER A 419 -6.61 12.06 1.00
N LEU A 420 -6.80 13.37 1.21
CA LEU A 420 -7.63 13.86 2.32
C LEU A 420 -8.90 14.62 1.94
N ASN A 421 -9.11 15.05 0.68
CA ASN A 421 -10.28 15.86 0.27
C ASN A 421 -10.61 16.99 1.28
N ARG A 422 -9.56 17.62 1.83
CA ARG A 422 -9.63 18.71 2.82
C ARG A 422 -8.82 19.87 2.30
N ASP A 423 -9.31 21.09 2.53
CA ASP A 423 -8.57 22.32 2.25
C ASP A 423 -7.41 22.45 3.26
N ILE A 424 -6.20 22.01 2.87
CA ILE A 424 -5.02 21.99 3.77
C ILE A 424 -3.83 22.63 3.08
N TYR A 425 -3.32 23.70 3.69
CA TYR A 425 -2.06 24.33 3.32
C TYR A 425 -1.04 24.16 4.44
N HIS A 426 0.13 23.61 4.10
CA HIS A 426 1.23 23.39 5.04
C HIS A 426 2.22 24.54 4.96
N PHE A 427 2.52 25.15 6.11
CA PHE A 427 3.61 26.10 6.25
C PHE A 427 4.88 25.36 6.69
N VAL A 428 5.95 25.52 5.93
CA VAL A 428 7.23 24.83 6.17
C VAL A 428 8.35 25.85 6.31
N ALA A 429 9.00 25.85 7.47
CA ALA A 429 10.22 26.60 7.73
C ALA A 429 11.45 25.71 7.51
N CYS A 430 12.35 26.13 6.63
CA CYS A 430 13.51 25.33 6.21
C CYS A 430 14.85 25.90 6.71
N GLY A 431 14.84 26.71 7.77
CA GLY A 431 16.08 27.29 8.28
C GLY A 431 16.47 28.56 7.53
N SER A 432 17.74 28.63 7.14
CA SER A 432 18.29 29.79 6.43
C SER A 432 17.60 30.06 5.08
N LYS A 433 17.70 31.31 4.61
CA LYS A 433 17.24 31.73 3.28
C LYS A 433 17.76 30.86 2.13
N THR A 434 19.05 30.52 2.14
CA THR A 434 19.68 29.74 1.06
C THR A 434 19.15 28.32 1.01
N LEU A 435 18.97 27.69 2.18
CA LEU A 435 18.42 26.35 2.31
C LEU A 435 16.95 26.31 1.89
N THR A 436 16.17 27.32 2.30
CA THR A 436 14.76 27.45 1.92
C THR A 436 14.59 27.60 0.41
N LEU A 437 15.44 28.41 -0.25
CA LEU A 437 15.39 28.62 -1.69
C LEU A 437 15.75 27.34 -2.48
N GLU A 438 16.80 26.64 -2.06
CA GLU A 438 17.25 25.40 -2.71
C GLU A 438 16.17 24.31 -2.61
N VAL A 439 15.57 24.14 -1.43
CA VAL A 439 14.45 23.20 -1.25
C VAL A 439 13.23 23.62 -2.08
N ALA A 440 12.90 24.92 -2.11
CA ALA A 440 11.78 25.43 -2.90
C ALA A 440 11.95 25.18 -4.41
N MET A 441 13.18 25.27 -4.93
CA MET A 441 13.48 24.95 -6.32
C MET A 441 13.26 23.47 -6.65
N GLN A 442 13.47 22.57 -5.69
CA GLN A 442 13.31 21.12 -5.89
C GLN A 442 11.85 20.67 -5.81
N ILE A 443 11.07 21.24 -4.89
CA ILE A 443 9.68 20.79 -4.64
C ILE A 443 8.61 21.65 -5.31
N HIS A 444 8.99 22.82 -5.85
CA HIS A 444 8.07 23.80 -6.46
C HIS A 444 6.83 24.09 -5.59
N PRO A 445 7.01 24.74 -4.41
CA PRO A 445 5.92 25.01 -3.49
C PRO A 445 4.91 25.97 -4.13
N THR A 446 3.75 26.10 -3.49
CA THR A 446 2.71 27.03 -3.96
C THR A 446 3.15 28.47 -3.82
N LEU A 447 3.76 28.81 -2.69
CA LEU A 447 4.40 30.10 -2.43
C LEU A 447 5.69 29.86 -1.63
N CYS A 448 6.66 30.75 -1.80
CA CYS A 448 7.90 30.76 -1.03
C CYS A 448 8.22 32.20 -0.64
N TYR A 449 8.44 32.44 0.65
CA TYR A 449 8.82 33.75 1.17
C TYR A 449 10.21 33.66 1.81
N ILE A 450 11.13 34.45 1.24
CA ILE A 450 12.49 34.61 1.77
C ILE A 450 12.61 35.99 2.41
N GLY A 451 13.26 36.07 3.58
CA GLY A 451 13.39 37.32 4.33
C GLY A 451 13.93 38.50 3.52
N ASP A 452 14.94 38.27 2.66
CA ASP A 452 15.49 39.31 1.77
C ASP A 452 14.43 39.87 0.80
N ASP A 453 13.61 39.01 0.20
CA ASP A 453 12.54 39.42 -0.73
C ASP A 453 11.43 40.17 0.00
N VAL A 454 11.07 39.72 1.21
CA VAL A 454 10.10 40.39 2.08
C VAL A 454 10.56 41.81 2.43
N ALA A 455 11.83 41.97 2.80
CA ALA A 455 12.42 43.28 3.08
C ALA A 455 12.48 44.17 1.83
N GLN A 456 12.87 43.62 0.69
CA GLN A 456 13.01 44.36 -0.56
C GLN A 456 11.66 44.86 -1.08
N GLN A 457 10.64 44.01 -1.01
CA GLN A 457 9.28 44.33 -1.44
C GLN A 457 8.48 45.12 -0.39
N LYS A 458 9.05 45.34 0.81
CA LYS A 458 8.41 46.02 1.94
C LYS A 458 7.04 45.39 2.27
N LEU A 459 7.00 44.06 2.29
CA LEU A 459 5.75 43.34 2.55
C LEU A 459 5.32 43.51 4.02
N THR A 460 4.04 43.79 4.20
CA THR A 460 3.36 43.79 5.50
C THR A 460 2.78 42.41 5.78
N LEU A 461 2.51 42.10 7.05
CA LEU A 461 1.89 40.82 7.40
C LEU A 461 0.52 40.67 6.71
N ASN A 462 -0.29 41.73 6.71
CA ASN A 462 -1.59 41.74 6.05
C ASN A 462 -1.47 41.52 4.53
N GLY A 463 -0.51 42.18 3.87
CA GLY A 463 -0.29 42.00 2.44
C GLY A 463 0.11 40.58 2.05
N ILE A 464 0.87 39.90 2.91
CA ILE A 464 1.24 38.49 2.70
C ILE A 464 0.04 37.57 2.90
N VAL A 465 -0.78 37.82 3.93
CA VAL A 465 -2.02 37.06 4.15
C VAL A 465 -2.94 37.20 2.94
N ASP A 466 -3.13 38.42 2.43
CA ASP A 466 -3.96 38.68 1.24
C ASP A 466 -3.43 37.93 0.01
N GLN A 467 -2.11 38.00 -0.26
CA GLN A 467 -1.47 37.25 -1.35
C GLN A 467 -1.67 35.74 -1.24
N ILE A 468 -1.52 35.17 -0.05
CA ILE A 468 -1.75 33.74 0.20
C ILE A 468 -3.21 33.42 -0.10
N CYS A 469 -4.16 34.19 0.44
CA CYS A 469 -5.59 33.98 0.23
C CYS A 469 -5.96 34.05 -1.25
N ASP A 470 -5.48 35.05 -1.99
CA ASP A 470 -5.77 35.22 -3.42
C ASP A 470 -5.27 34.02 -4.24
N VAL A 471 -4.05 33.55 -3.97
CA VAL A 471 -3.46 32.38 -4.64
C VAL A 471 -4.25 31.11 -4.31
N ILE A 472 -4.64 30.91 -3.05
CA ILE A 472 -5.46 29.76 -2.64
C ILE A 472 -6.81 29.77 -3.37
N VAL A 473 -7.49 30.92 -3.40
CA VAL A 473 -8.80 31.07 -4.04
C VAL A 473 -8.72 30.84 -5.54
N SER A 474 -7.77 31.45 -6.24
CA SER A 474 -7.58 31.23 -7.69
C SER A 474 -7.23 29.78 -7.99
N ARG A 475 -6.35 29.14 -7.20
CA ARG A 475 -5.99 27.73 -7.38
C ARG A 475 -7.18 26.78 -7.22
N ASN A 476 -8.05 27.06 -6.26
CA ASN A 476 -9.27 26.29 -6.05
C ASN A 476 -10.25 26.53 -7.22
N HIS A 477 -10.56 27.79 -7.53
CA HIS A 477 -11.54 28.15 -8.54
C HIS A 477 -11.15 27.70 -9.95
N ASP A 478 -9.90 27.94 -10.35
CA ASP A 478 -9.46 27.76 -11.75
C ASP A 478 -8.98 26.32 -12.03
N TYR A 479 -8.52 25.60 -11.01
CA TYR A 479 -7.86 24.30 -11.16
C TYR A 479 -8.36 23.19 -10.22
N GLY A 480 -9.31 23.47 -9.32
CA GLY A 480 -9.79 22.50 -8.34
C GLY A 480 -8.71 22.04 -7.36
N LEU A 481 -7.70 22.89 -7.09
CA LEU A 481 -6.57 22.56 -6.22
C LEU A 481 -6.82 23.06 -4.79
N HIS A 482 -7.11 22.13 -3.89
CA HIS A 482 -7.51 22.39 -2.49
C HIS A 482 -6.34 22.39 -1.49
N ALA A 483 -5.13 22.03 -1.93
CA ALA A 483 -3.99 21.88 -1.03
C ALA A 483 -2.67 22.36 -1.65
N GLY A 484 -1.75 22.78 -0.77
CA GLY A 484 -0.46 23.31 -1.17
C GLY A 484 0.53 23.42 -0.01
N VAL A 485 1.77 23.77 -0.37
CA VAL A 485 2.86 24.03 0.57
C VAL A 485 3.29 25.48 0.40
N ILE A 486 3.42 26.19 1.52
CA ILE A 486 3.94 27.55 1.59
C ILE A 486 5.25 27.47 2.38
N MET A 487 6.34 27.89 1.76
CA MET A 487 7.66 27.89 2.37
C MET A 487 8.01 29.25 2.92
N VAL A 488 8.68 29.27 4.07
CA VAL A 488 9.17 30.49 4.72
C VAL A 488 10.59 30.26 5.23
N SER A 489 11.47 31.26 5.12
CA SER A 489 12.77 31.23 5.79
C SER A 489 12.66 31.65 7.25
N ASP A 490 13.58 31.24 8.12
CA ASP A 490 13.53 31.54 9.56
C ASP A 490 13.57 33.05 9.85
N ASP A 491 14.29 33.81 9.02
CA ASP A 491 14.40 35.26 9.11
C ASP A 491 13.18 36.00 8.57
N PHE A 492 12.22 35.31 7.95
CA PHE A 492 11.02 35.89 7.33
C PHE A 492 10.32 36.91 8.24
N PHE A 493 10.01 36.52 9.48
CA PHE A 493 9.26 37.36 10.41
C PHE A 493 10.03 38.61 10.83
N GLU A 494 11.35 38.52 10.99
CA GLU A 494 12.20 39.65 11.39
C GLU A 494 12.37 40.71 10.30
N GLN A 495 11.99 40.37 9.06
CA GLN A 495 12.09 41.25 7.90
C GLN A 495 10.77 41.94 7.53
N LEU A 496 9.66 41.58 8.19
CA LEU A 496 8.38 42.28 8.04
C LEU A 496 8.52 43.75 8.45
N VAL A 497 7.82 44.64 7.74
CA VAL A 497 7.90 46.09 7.96
C VAL A 497 7.59 46.45 9.41
N GLU A 498 6.52 45.87 9.96
CA GLU A 498 6.05 46.12 11.32
C GLU A 498 7.08 45.65 12.37
N MET A 499 7.75 44.52 12.12
CA MET A 499 8.76 43.96 13.03
C MET A 499 10.07 44.74 12.98
N ARG A 500 10.44 45.26 11.80
CA ARG A 500 11.60 46.15 11.65
C ARG A 500 11.38 47.48 12.37
N GLU A 501 10.20 48.07 12.25
CA GLU A 501 9.83 49.30 12.96
C GLU A 501 9.86 49.10 14.49
N LEU A 502 9.33 47.97 14.97
CA LEU A 502 9.37 47.62 16.40
C LEU A 502 10.80 47.45 16.90
N ARG A 503 11.64 46.73 16.16
CA ARG A 503 13.06 46.51 16.51
C ARG A 503 13.84 47.83 16.51
N ASP A 504 13.63 48.68 15.52
CA ASP A 504 14.24 50.01 15.46
C ASP A 504 13.80 50.89 16.64
N HIS A 505 12.55 50.76 17.08
CA HIS A 505 12.07 51.44 18.28
C HIS A 505 12.74 50.90 19.55
N MET A 506 12.85 49.57 19.68
CA MET A 506 13.55 48.91 20.79
C MET A 506 15.03 49.28 20.90
N HIS A 507 15.74 49.42 19.77
CA HIS A 507 17.15 49.82 19.78
C HIS A 507 17.36 51.30 20.10
N ARG A 508 16.34 52.15 19.92
CA ARG A 508 16.42 53.59 20.26
C ARG A 508 16.14 53.87 21.75
N LEU A 509 15.48 52.94 22.46
CA LEU A 509 15.15 53.10 23.87
C LEU A 509 16.39 53.26 24.79
N PRO A 510 17.47 52.46 24.68
CA PRO A 510 18.67 52.64 25.50
C PRO A 510 19.43 53.93 25.22
N ALA A 511 19.39 54.43 23.97
CA ALA A 511 20.05 55.68 23.60
C ALA A 511 19.34 56.91 24.21
N GLN A 512 18.00 56.85 24.34
CA GLN A 512 17.21 57.91 24.97
C GLN A 512 17.30 57.89 26.50
N GLU A 513 17.54 56.73 27.12
CA GLU A 513 17.82 56.63 28.57
C GLU A 513 19.23 57.15 28.90
N ALA A 514 20.24 56.88 28.07
CA ALA A 514 21.59 57.42 28.25
C ALA A 514 21.68 58.95 28.05
N GLU A 515 20.89 59.52 27.13
CA GLU A 515 20.76 60.99 26.98
C GLU A 515 19.98 61.63 28.14
N ARG A 516 19.07 60.90 28.80
CA ARG A 516 18.37 61.38 30.01
C ARG A 516 19.25 61.34 31.25
N ASP A 517 20.07 60.31 31.43
CA ASP A 517 21.00 60.23 32.56
C ASP A 517 22.14 61.26 32.45
N THR A 518 22.62 61.54 31.23
CA THR A 518 23.63 62.61 31.02
C THR A 518 23.06 64.02 31.20
N ALA A 519 21.77 64.24 30.92
CA ALA A 519 21.10 65.53 31.22
C ALA A 519 20.72 65.70 32.70
N ALA A 520 20.64 64.62 33.48
CA ALA A 520 20.35 64.66 34.92
C ALA A 520 21.61 64.91 35.78
N ASP A 521 22.81 64.61 35.27
CA ASP A 521 24.09 64.89 35.93
C ASP A 521 24.61 66.33 35.72
N GLU A 522 23.95 67.14 34.87
CA GLU A 522 24.28 68.56 34.63
C GLU A 522 23.36 69.57 35.39
N HIS A 523 22.64 69.13 36.44
CA HIS A 523 21.84 70.01 37.31
C HIS A 523 22.15 69.91 38.81
#